data_AF-A0A816BAI9-F1
#
_entry.id   AF-A0A816BAI9-F1
#
_cell.length_a   1.000
_cell.length_b   1.000
_cell.length_c   1.000
_cell.angle_alpha   90.00
_cell.angle_beta   90.00
_cell.angle_gamma   90.00
#
_symmetry.space_group_name_H-M   'P 1'
#
loop_
_entity.id
_entity.type
_entity.pdbx_description
1 polymer ?
#
loop_
_entity_poly.entity_id
_entity_poly.type
_entity_poly.pdbx_seq_one_letter_code
_entity_poly.pdbx_strand_id
1 'polypeptide(L)'
;MKQTAPVYWSKKDEDELDQVNRILLEKALDACVKIAGRTIQTFSLQTGYKYYGVHKDKEDLAELPFIENAPRHKGTNFYFTQEDLLKDYAERHGWRYIITRPSIIIGVAKGKFMNFSVTVALYATIQKELGQPLLFPGSEKAWNRISDHSTASNNACFQLWAVLNKNIQHEIFNIANGDLVRFRDLWPKIEQYFNIPHHEQILNENEPQIKLAEYMPKHKDVWIRIVQRENLDEKAFDHATWAFVDGCLKSANDRHGDLSKAHRFGWTTQADTFDGFAQCFDRLKQLKMIPS
;
A
#
# COMPACT_ATOMS: atom_id res chain seq x y z
N MET A 1 -24.55 -3.75 6.20
CA MET A 1 -23.19 -3.88 6.78
C MET A 1 -22.83 -2.58 7.45
N LYS A 2 -22.59 -2.58 8.76
CA LYS A 2 -22.06 -1.39 9.45
C LYS A 2 -20.68 -1.12 8.88
N GLN A 3 -20.43 0.12 8.46
CA GLN A 3 -19.13 0.56 7.97
C GLN A 3 -18.11 0.30 9.09
N THR A 4 -17.17 -0.63 8.86
CA THR A 4 -16.08 -0.89 9.80
C THR A 4 -15.33 0.42 10.01
N ALA A 5 -15.14 0.82 11.28
CA ALA A 5 -14.35 2.00 11.60
C ALA A 5 -12.96 1.85 10.97
N PRO A 6 -12.43 2.90 10.31
CA PRO A 6 -11.17 2.78 9.59
C PRO A 6 -10.00 2.69 10.58
N VAL A 7 -9.00 1.88 10.24
CA VAL A 7 -7.74 1.72 11.01
C VAL A 7 -6.78 2.89 10.77
N TYR A 8 -7.17 3.83 9.90
CA TYR A 8 -6.42 5.01 9.51
C TYR A 8 -7.38 6.15 9.13
N TRP A 9 -7.08 7.39 9.53
CA TRP A 9 -7.81 8.57 9.08
C TRP A 9 -6.87 9.60 8.47
N SER A 10 -7.11 9.97 7.22
CA SER A 10 -6.26 10.92 6.50
C SER A 10 -6.57 12.36 6.89
N LYS A 11 -5.52 13.13 7.15
CA LYS A 11 -5.55 14.59 7.34
C LYS A 11 -4.44 15.23 6.51
N LYS A 12 -4.64 16.49 6.13
CA LYS A 12 -3.64 17.27 5.39
C LYS A 12 -2.56 17.82 6.32
N ASP A 13 -3.00 18.30 7.47
CA ASP A 13 -2.12 18.77 8.54
C ASP A 13 -1.48 17.56 9.25
N GLU A 14 -0.17 17.61 9.45
CA GLU A 14 0.60 16.47 10.00
C GLU A 14 0.31 16.26 11.49
N ASP A 15 0.03 17.32 12.25
CA ASP A 15 -0.29 17.22 13.68
C ASP A 15 -1.71 16.67 13.88
N GLU A 16 -2.68 17.13 13.09
CA GLU A 16 -4.02 16.51 13.07
C GLU A 16 -3.95 15.04 12.62
N LEU A 17 -3.09 14.72 11.65
CA LEU A 17 -2.89 13.35 11.18
C LEU A 17 -2.36 12.47 12.32
N ASP A 18 -1.35 12.94 13.04
CA ASP A 18 -0.81 12.28 14.22
C ASP A 18 -1.86 12.07 15.30
N GLN A 19 -2.52 13.15 15.70
CA GLN A 19 -3.49 13.15 16.79
C GLN A 19 -4.66 12.19 16.52
N VAL A 20 -5.25 12.25 15.32
CA VAL A 20 -6.42 11.40 15.01
C VAL A 20 -6.02 9.92 14.96
N ASN A 21 -4.87 9.58 14.36
CA ASN A 21 -4.43 8.18 14.27
C ASN A 21 -3.92 7.63 15.61
N ARG A 22 -3.37 8.48 16.48
CA ARG A 22 -3.10 8.16 17.89
C ARG A 22 -4.40 7.82 18.63
N ILE A 23 -5.41 8.69 18.56
CA ILE A 23 -6.70 8.50 19.25
C ILE A 23 -7.39 7.22 18.78
N LEU A 24 -7.38 6.92 17.48
CA LEU A 24 -7.97 5.70 16.94
C LEU A 24 -7.34 4.43 17.55
N LEU A 25 -6.00 4.38 17.61
CA LEU A 25 -5.31 3.24 18.21
C LEU A 25 -5.54 3.18 19.72
N GLU A 26 -5.43 4.31 20.42
CA GLU A 26 -5.68 4.40 21.87
C GLU A 26 -7.06 3.86 22.24
N LYS A 27 -8.11 4.27 21.52
CA LYS A 27 -9.48 3.76 21.76
C LYS A 27 -9.62 2.27 21.48
N ALA A 28 -8.95 1.74 20.47
CA ALA A 28 -8.95 0.31 20.20
C ALA A 28 -8.24 -0.48 21.31
N LEU A 29 -7.09 0.01 21.78
CA LEU A 29 -6.33 -0.59 22.88
C LEU A 29 -7.12 -0.52 24.20
N ASP A 30 -7.69 0.63 24.55
CA ASP A 30 -8.57 0.81 25.71
C ASP A 30 -9.72 -0.21 25.73
N ALA A 31 -10.39 -0.39 24.59
CA ALA A 31 -11.48 -1.34 24.46
C ALA A 31 -10.99 -2.80 24.66
N CYS A 32 -9.82 -3.13 24.11
CA CYS A 32 -9.17 -4.42 24.28
C CYS A 32 -8.81 -4.70 25.76
N VAL A 33 -8.22 -3.73 26.45
CA VAL A 33 -7.94 -3.81 27.90
C VAL A 33 -9.23 -4.04 28.67
N LYS A 34 -10.30 -3.30 28.36
CA LYS A 34 -11.57 -3.39 29.09
C LYS A 34 -12.26 -4.74 28.93
N ILE A 35 -12.21 -5.34 27.74
CA ILE A 35 -12.94 -6.58 27.44
C ILE A 35 -12.12 -7.83 27.80
N ALA A 36 -10.82 -7.82 27.50
CA ALA A 36 -9.97 -9.00 27.57
C ALA A 36 -8.79 -8.85 28.54
N GLY A 37 -8.41 -7.62 28.92
CA GLY A 37 -7.31 -7.38 29.86
C GLY A 37 -6.05 -8.15 29.46
N ARG A 38 -5.52 -8.98 30.37
CA ARG A 38 -4.31 -9.78 30.16
C ARG A 38 -4.51 -11.06 29.33
N THR A 39 -5.73 -11.40 28.90
CA THR A 39 -5.95 -12.63 28.11
C THR A 39 -5.53 -12.46 26.64
N ILE A 40 -5.29 -11.23 26.19
CA ILE A 40 -4.70 -10.96 24.88
C ILE A 40 -3.25 -11.42 24.89
N GLN A 41 -2.91 -12.32 23.96
CA GLN A 41 -1.55 -12.84 23.84
C GLN A 41 -0.66 -11.91 23.02
N THR A 42 -1.18 -11.39 21.90
CA THR A 42 -0.41 -10.59 20.95
C THR A 42 -1.29 -9.51 20.33
N PHE A 43 -0.76 -8.30 20.23
CA PHE A 43 -1.33 -7.24 19.40
C PHE A 43 -0.46 -7.03 18.16
N SER A 44 -1.07 -7.07 16.97
CA SER A 44 -0.38 -6.85 15.69
C SER A 44 -0.76 -5.49 15.11
N LEU A 45 0.23 -4.64 14.88
CA LEU A 45 0.04 -3.30 14.31
C LEU A 45 0.74 -3.20 12.95
N GLN A 46 -0.01 -2.79 11.92
CA GLN A 46 0.57 -2.49 10.62
C GLN A 46 0.83 -0.99 10.49
N THR A 47 2.09 -0.62 10.24
CA THR A 47 2.50 0.73 9.86
C THR A 47 2.85 0.75 8.37
N GLY A 48 4.11 1.01 7.99
CA GLY A 48 4.56 0.98 6.59
C GLY A 48 5.86 1.73 6.35
N TYR A 49 6.33 1.71 5.11
CA TYR A 49 7.61 2.32 4.72
C TYR A 49 7.68 3.85 4.89
N LYS A 50 6.56 4.53 5.18
CA LYS A 50 6.65 5.94 5.63
C LYS A 50 7.50 6.08 6.89
N TYR A 51 7.66 5.04 7.72
CA TYR A 51 8.62 5.01 8.82
C TYR A 51 10.05 5.37 8.35
N TYR A 52 10.42 4.97 7.14
CA TYR A 52 11.74 5.19 6.55
C TYR A 52 11.85 6.50 5.77
N GLY A 53 10.83 7.36 5.78
CA GLY A 53 10.88 8.66 5.09
C GLY A 53 10.52 8.64 3.61
N VAL A 54 9.93 7.56 3.07
CA VAL A 54 9.58 7.45 1.63
C VAL A 54 8.59 8.50 1.08
N HIS A 55 8.05 9.33 1.95
CA HIS A 55 7.10 10.41 1.64
C HIS A 55 7.68 11.81 1.92
N LYS A 56 8.91 11.87 2.42
CA LYS A 56 9.66 13.09 2.73
C LYS A 56 10.74 13.31 1.67
N ASP A 57 11.55 14.35 1.85
CA ASP A 57 12.70 14.65 1.00
C ASP A 57 13.81 13.61 1.15
N LYS A 58 14.79 13.63 0.24
CA LYS A 58 15.82 12.59 0.15
C LYS A 58 16.69 12.51 1.42
N GLU A 59 16.89 13.64 2.08
CA GLU A 59 17.70 13.80 3.29
C GLU A 59 17.08 13.09 4.50
N ASP A 60 15.77 12.85 4.48
CA ASP A 60 15.02 12.15 5.52
C ASP A 60 14.76 10.67 5.18
N LEU A 61 15.23 10.20 4.03
CA LEU A 61 15.11 8.80 3.61
C LEU A 61 16.18 7.95 4.30
N ALA A 62 15.77 6.86 4.94
CA ALA A 62 16.70 5.90 5.51
C ALA A 62 17.59 5.25 4.43
N GLU A 63 18.76 4.76 4.83
CA GLU A 63 19.64 4.02 3.92
C GLU A 63 18.99 2.71 3.45
N LEU A 64 19.32 2.31 2.22
CA LEU A 64 18.86 1.05 1.64
C LEU A 64 19.87 -0.08 1.90
N PRO A 65 19.40 -1.34 2.05
CA PRO A 65 18.00 -1.71 2.21
C PRO A 65 17.44 -1.16 3.53
N PHE A 66 16.14 -0.83 3.57
CA PHE A 66 15.53 -0.37 4.81
C PHE A 66 15.59 -1.49 5.85
N ILE A 67 16.23 -1.25 7.00
CA ILE A 67 16.34 -2.20 8.11
C ILE A 67 15.44 -1.77 9.28
N GLU A 68 14.88 -2.72 10.04
CA GLU A 68 13.83 -2.39 11.01
C GLU A 68 14.30 -1.54 12.20
N ASN A 69 15.61 -1.57 12.49
CA ASN A 69 16.24 -0.74 13.52
C ASN A 69 16.75 0.61 12.98
N ALA A 70 16.42 0.99 11.74
CA ALA A 70 16.74 2.31 11.22
C ALA A 70 16.20 3.42 12.14
N PRO A 71 16.95 4.52 12.33
CA PRO A 71 16.50 5.63 13.14
C PRO A 71 15.24 6.26 12.54
N ARG A 72 14.44 6.89 13.40
CA ARG A 72 13.30 7.70 12.96
C ARG A 72 13.80 8.89 12.14
N HIS A 73 13.15 9.18 11.01
CA HIS A 73 13.41 10.40 10.26
C HIS A 73 12.98 11.64 11.05
N LYS A 74 13.41 12.84 10.61
CA LYS A 74 13.03 14.10 11.27
C LYS A 74 11.55 14.44 11.03
N GLY A 75 10.98 15.21 11.96
CA GLY A 75 9.59 15.65 11.88
C GLY A 75 8.59 14.64 12.43
N THR A 76 7.30 14.95 12.28
CA THR A 76 6.21 14.13 12.80
C THR A 76 5.90 12.96 11.86
N ASN A 77 5.55 11.83 12.46
CA ASN A 77 5.03 10.66 11.75
C ASN A 77 4.18 9.86 12.73
N PHE A 78 2.89 9.74 12.42
CA PHE A 78 1.95 9.05 13.30
C PHE A 78 2.29 7.58 13.56
N TYR A 79 3.12 6.96 12.71
CA TYR A 79 3.65 5.63 12.99
C TYR A 79 4.51 5.61 14.25
N PHE A 80 5.34 6.64 14.49
CA PHE A 80 6.18 6.70 15.68
C PHE A 80 5.33 6.74 16.95
N THR A 81 4.31 7.60 16.94
CA THR A 81 3.33 7.73 18.02
C THR A 81 2.56 6.43 18.26
N GLN A 82 2.13 5.75 17.19
CA GLN A 82 1.44 4.46 17.31
C GLN A 82 2.34 3.33 17.83
N GLU A 83 3.61 3.27 17.39
CA GLU A 83 4.58 2.29 17.89
C GLU A 83 4.86 2.49 19.39
N ASP A 84 5.07 3.74 19.82
CA ASP A 84 5.34 4.06 21.24
C ASP A 84 4.13 3.75 22.11
N LEU A 85 2.93 4.13 21.65
CA LEU A 85 1.68 3.83 22.34
C LEU A 85 1.48 2.32 22.51
N LEU A 86 1.69 1.54 21.45
CA LEU A 86 1.50 0.09 21.54
C LEU A 86 2.53 -0.57 22.47
N LYS A 87 3.80 -0.13 22.44
CA LYS A 87 4.85 -0.63 23.32
C LYS A 87 4.51 -0.40 24.80
N ASP A 88 4.05 0.80 25.13
CA ASP A 88 3.61 1.15 26.48
C ASP A 88 2.41 0.31 26.94
N TYR A 89 1.39 0.12 26.10
CA TYR A 89 0.25 -0.75 26.45
C TYR A 89 0.68 -2.21 26.63
N ALA A 90 1.55 -2.70 25.76
CA ALA A 90 2.07 -4.06 25.84
C ALA A 90 2.83 -4.30 27.15
N GLU A 91 3.67 -3.34 27.58
CA GLU A 91 4.38 -3.39 28.86
C GLU A 91 3.41 -3.38 30.05
N ARG A 92 2.46 -2.43 30.09
CA ARG A 92 1.50 -2.30 31.22
C ARG A 92 0.57 -3.50 31.36
N HIS A 93 0.18 -4.13 30.25
CA HIS A 93 -0.81 -5.19 30.23
C HIS A 93 -0.23 -6.59 30.02
N GLY A 94 1.10 -6.72 29.81
CA GLY A 94 1.76 -8.01 29.62
C GLY A 94 1.42 -8.67 28.28
N TRP A 95 1.16 -7.87 27.24
CA TRP A 95 0.91 -8.37 25.90
C TRP A 95 2.21 -8.48 25.11
N ARG A 96 2.30 -9.43 24.18
CA ARG A 96 3.28 -9.33 23.09
C ARG A 96 2.81 -8.28 22.09
N TYR A 97 3.73 -7.59 21.44
CA TYR A 97 3.42 -6.84 20.22
C TYR A 97 4.21 -7.35 19.01
N ILE A 98 3.64 -7.15 17.83
CA ILE A 98 4.30 -7.31 16.55
C ILE A 98 3.95 -6.10 15.69
N ILE A 99 4.94 -5.45 15.11
CA ILE A 99 4.73 -4.31 14.21
C ILE A 99 5.23 -4.70 12.82
N THR A 100 4.43 -4.47 11.79
CA THR A 100 4.81 -4.78 10.41
C THR A 100 4.82 -3.54 9.53
N ARG A 101 5.85 -3.39 8.71
CA ARG A 101 6.06 -2.26 7.80
C ARG A 101 6.00 -2.76 6.35
N PRO A 102 4.81 -2.74 5.71
CA PRO A 102 4.71 -3.02 4.28
C PRO A 102 5.24 -1.88 3.41
N SER A 103 5.64 -2.26 2.19
CA SER A 103 5.81 -1.39 1.03
C SER A 103 4.46 -1.02 0.41
N ILE A 104 4.44 -0.59 -0.86
CA ILE A 104 3.21 -0.34 -1.62
C ILE A 104 2.37 -1.63 -1.63
N ILE A 105 1.17 -1.55 -1.06
CA ILE A 105 0.29 -2.70 -0.95
C ILE A 105 -0.45 -2.93 -2.28
N ILE A 106 -0.35 -4.15 -2.80
CA ILE A 106 -1.13 -4.63 -3.94
C ILE A 106 -2.32 -5.41 -3.37
N GLY A 107 -3.50 -4.80 -3.40
CA GLY A 107 -4.70 -5.35 -2.78
C GLY A 107 -5.99 -4.70 -3.27
N VAL A 108 -7.13 -5.21 -2.81
CA VAL A 108 -8.45 -4.65 -3.18
C VAL A 108 -9.17 -4.18 -1.92
N ALA A 109 -9.50 -2.88 -1.86
CA ALA A 109 -10.32 -2.32 -0.80
C ALA A 109 -11.37 -1.34 -1.37
N LYS A 110 -12.60 -1.40 -0.85
CA LYS A 110 -13.66 -0.43 -1.14
C LYS A 110 -13.59 0.73 -0.16
N GLY A 111 -13.37 1.94 -0.66
CA GLY A 111 -13.19 3.16 0.13
C GLY A 111 -12.07 4.04 -0.43
N LYS A 112 -11.92 5.26 0.11
CA LYS A 112 -10.84 6.19 -0.27
C LYS A 112 -9.55 5.88 0.51
N PHE A 113 -9.05 4.66 0.37
CA PHE A 113 -7.78 4.20 0.97
C PHE A 113 -6.63 4.33 -0.03
N MET A 114 -5.38 4.13 0.39
CA MET A 114 -4.20 4.12 -0.48
C MET A 114 -4.22 2.92 -1.45
N ASN A 115 -5.03 3.02 -2.50
CA ASN A 115 -5.47 1.92 -3.36
C ASN A 115 -4.69 1.87 -4.67
N PHE A 116 -3.43 1.42 -4.64
CA PHE A 116 -2.56 1.46 -5.83
C PHE A 116 -3.11 0.61 -7.00
N SER A 117 -3.33 -0.69 -6.80
CA SER A 117 -3.79 -1.61 -7.86
C SER A 117 -5.20 -1.30 -8.35
N VAL A 118 -6.13 -0.88 -7.48
CA VAL A 118 -7.49 -0.45 -7.89
C VAL A 118 -7.42 0.77 -8.80
N THR A 119 -6.58 1.74 -8.46
CA THR A 119 -6.38 2.97 -9.24
C THR A 119 -5.79 2.65 -10.62
N VAL A 120 -4.76 1.80 -10.67
CA VAL A 120 -4.16 1.34 -11.93
C VAL A 120 -5.16 0.57 -12.80
N ALA A 121 -5.97 -0.32 -12.21
CA ALA A 121 -6.96 -1.10 -12.94
C ALA A 121 -8.03 -0.23 -13.60
N LEU A 122 -8.53 0.78 -12.87
CA LEU A 122 -9.52 1.73 -13.39
C LEU A 122 -8.92 2.62 -14.49
N TYR A 123 -7.66 3.05 -14.33
CA TYR A 123 -6.95 3.78 -15.37
C TYR A 123 -6.83 2.94 -16.65
N ALA A 124 -6.32 1.71 -16.53
CA ALA A 124 -6.17 0.80 -17.68
C ALA A 124 -7.52 0.48 -18.35
N THR A 125 -8.57 0.27 -17.56
CA THR A 125 -9.92 0.04 -18.08
C THR A 125 -10.42 1.21 -18.93
N ILE A 126 -10.20 2.45 -18.47
CA ILE A 126 -10.62 3.65 -19.20
C ILE A 126 -9.75 3.87 -20.45
N GLN A 127 -8.43 3.66 -20.37
CA GLN A 127 -7.56 3.74 -21.56
C GLN A 127 -7.97 2.73 -22.64
N LYS A 128 -8.30 1.50 -22.24
CA LYS A 128 -8.81 0.46 -23.15
C LYS A 128 -10.08 0.92 -23.86
N GLU A 129 -11.05 1.47 -23.11
CA GLU A 129 -12.30 1.97 -23.68
C GLU A 129 -12.08 3.11 -24.67
N LEU A 130 -11.10 3.97 -24.40
CA LEU A 130 -10.73 5.09 -25.28
C LEU A 130 -9.91 4.66 -26.52
N GLY A 131 -9.46 3.39 -26.57
CA GLY A 131 -8.52 2.93 -27.60
C GLY A 131 -7.17 3.64 -27.52
N GLN A 132 -6.78 4.12 -26.34
CA GLN A 132 -5.56 4.89 -26.11
C GLN A 132 -4.47 4.03 -25.46
N PRO A 133 -3.18 4.35 -25.68
CA PRO A 133 -2.08 3.66 -25.01
C PRO A 133 -2.15 3.82 -23.49
N LEU A 134 -1.62 2.85 -22.75
CA LEU A 134 -1.54 2.93 -21.29
C LEU A 134 -0.29 3.74 -20.89
N LEU A 135 -0.34 5.06 -20.99
CA LEU A 135 0.81 5.91 -20.64
C LEU A 135 1.22 5.72 -19.18
N PHE A 136 2.52 5.55 -18.90
CA PHE A 136 3.00 5.46 -17.53
C PHE A 136 2.84 6.82 -16.81
N PRO A 137 2.11 6.88 -15.68
CA PRO A 137 1.80 8.15 -15.00
C PRO A 137 2.92 8.62 -14.04
N GLY A 138 4.16 8.27 -14.35
CA GLY A 138 5.35 8.63 -13.58
C GLY A 138 6.46 9.19 -14.47
N SER A 139 7.55 9.63 -13.85
CA SER A 139 8.76 10.05 -14.58
C SER A 139 9.60 8.84 -15.03
N GLU A 140 10.57 9.07 -15.91
CA GLU A 140 11.54 8.04 -16.33
C GLU A 140 12.34 7.48 -15.14
N LYS A 141 12.61 8.32 -14.14
CA LYS A 141 13.24 7.86 -12.89
C LYS A 141 12.36 6.86 -12.15
N ALA A 142 11.06 7.14 -12.02
CA ALA A 142 10.12 6.20 -11.38
C ALA A 142 9.91 4.92 -12.21
N TRP A 143 10.00 5.01 -13.53
CA TRP A 143 9.94 3.89 -14.45
C TRP A 143 11.08 2.87 -14.24
N ASN A 144 12.29 3.39 -14.00
CA ASN A 144 13.51 2.60 -13.82
C ASN A 144 13.86 2.27 -12.36
N ARG A 145 13.17 2.88 -11.40
CA ARG A 145 13.36 2.66 -9.96
C ARG A 145 13.18 1.20 -9.58
N ILE A 146 14.11 0.67 -8.79
CA ILE A 146 13.99 -0.64 -8.15
C ILE A 146 13.12 -0.50 -6.90
N SER A 147 12.02 -1.24 -6.84
CA SER A 147 11.20 -1.30 -5.64
C SER A 147 10.72 -2.71 -5.32
N ASP A 148 10.55 -3.00 -4.04
CA ASP A 148 9.73 -4.11 -3.57
C ASP A 148 8.24 -3.70 -3.52
N HIS A 149 7.36 -4.68 -3.46
CA HIS A 149 5.92 -4.48 -3.25
C HIS A 149 5.39 -5.49 -2.23
N SER A 150 4.20 -5.23 -1.69
CA SER A 150 3.61 -6.05 -0.65
C SER A 150 2.20 -6.50 -1.07
N THR A 151 2.06 -7.72 -1.57
CA THR A 151 0.74 -8.29 -1.89
C THR A 151 -0.06 -8.48 -0.60
N ALA A 152 -1.31 -8.00 -0.59
CA ALA A 152 -2.14 -7.98 0.62
C ALA A 152 -2.36 -9.38 1.23
N SER A 153 -2.49 -10.42 0.39
CA SER A 153 -2.61 -11.82 0.85
C SER A 153 -1.32 -12.31 1.50
N ASN A 154 -0.16 -12.01 0.92
CA ASN A 154 1.15 -12.33 1.50
C ASN A 154 1.35 -11.63 2.84
N ASN A 155 0.99 -10.34 2.94
CA ASN A 155 1.02 -9.58 4.19
C ASN A 155 0.13 -10.20 5.28
N ALA A 156 -1.10 -10.60 4.92
CA ALA A 156 -2.01 -11.25 5.85
C ALA A 156 -1.45 -12.61 6.34
N CYS A 157 -0.86 -13.39 5.43
CA CYS A 157 -0.20 -14.65 5.79
C CYS A 157 1.00 -14.42 6.72
N PHE A 158 1.82 -13.40 6.43
CA PHE A 158 2.94 -13.02 7.30
C PHE A 158 2.45 -12.63 8.70
N GLN A 159 1.47 -11.73 8.79
CA GLN A 159 0.96 -11.26 10.08
C GLN A 159 0.37 -12.40 10.91
N LEU A 160 -0.39 -13.30 10.27
CA LEU A 160 -0.91 -14.50 10.93
C LEU A 160 0.23 -15.41 11.42
N TRP A 161 1.20 -15.69 10.55
CA TRP A 161 2.39 -16.49 10.91
C TRP A 161 3.14 -15.86 12.09
N ALA A 162 3.39 -14.56 12.06
CA ALA A 162 4.15 -13.86 13.08
C ALA A 162 3.43 -13.91 14.44
N VAL A 163 2.11 -13.67 14.45
CA VAL A 163 1.28 -13.74 15.66
C VAL A 163 1.22 -15.15 16.23
N LEU A 164 1.19 -16.19 15.39
CA LEU A 164 1.13 -17.59 15.85
C LEU A 164 2.50 -18.16 16.24
N ASN A 165 3.60 -17.58 15.78
CA ASN A 165 4.95 -18.03 16.10
C ASN A 165 5.33 -17.58 17.52
N LYS A 166 5.45 -18.53 18.46
CA LYS A 166 5.74 -18.23 19.87
C LYS A 166 7.15 -17.69 20.12
N ASN A 167 8.08 -17.88 19.18
CA ASN A 167 9.48 -17.42 19.31
C ASN A 167 9.64 -15.94 18.96
N ILE A 168 8.66 -15.33 18.31
CA ILE A 168 8.67 -13.91 17.96
C ILE A 168 8.08 -13.16 19.15
N GLN A 169 8.83 -12.28 19.81
CA GLN A 169 8.35 -11.49 20.95
C GLN A 169 8.79 -10.03 20.81
N HIS A 170 7.83 -9.10 20.81
CA HIS A 170 8.12 -7.65 20.77
C HIS A 170 8.92 -7.23 19.53
N GLU A 171 8.55 -7.77 18.37
CA GLU A 171 9.32 -7.61 17.15
C GLU A 171 8.69 -6.66 16.13
N ILE A 172 9.56 -6.06 15.33
CA ILE A 172 9.20 -5.23 14.19
C ILE A 172 9.77 -5.88 12.92
N PHE A 173 8.97 -5.97 11.86
CA PHE A 173 9.37 -6.59 10.59
C PHE A 173 9.05 -5.70 9.39
N ASN A 174 9.97 -5.64 8.42
CA ASN A 174 9.59 -5.32 7.05
C ASN A 174 8.75 -6.47 6.47
N ILE A 175 7.75 -6.16 5.65
CA ILE A 175 6.98 -7.17 4.92
C ILE A 175 6.88 -6.81 3.44
N ALA A 176 7.37 -7.69 2.58
CA ALA A 176 7.33 -7.54 1.13
C ALA A 176 7.22 -8.91 0.45
N ASN A 177 7.01 -8.91 -0.86
CA ASN A 177 6.86 -10.09 -1.70
C ASN A 177 8.15 -10.91 -1.85
N GLY A 178 9.31 -10.29 -1.62
CA GLY A 178 10.62 -10.92 -1.73
C GLY A 178 11.27 -10.80 -3.12
N ASP A 179 10.54 -10.32 -4.12
CA ASP A 179 11.07 -9.88 -5.41
C ASP A 179 11.36 -8.37 -5.44
N LEU A 180 12.27 -7.99 -6.32
CA LEU A 180 12.54 -6.59 -6.66
C LEU A 180 12.14 -6.36 -8.11
N VAL A 181 11.36 -5.31 -8.35
CA VAL A 181 10.77 -5.00 -9.64
C VAL A 181 11.05 -3.57 -10.06
N ARG A 182 10.95 -3.33 -11.36
CA ARG A 182 10.84 -1.98 -11.93
C ARG A 182 9.50 -1.84 -12.62
N PHE A 183 8.96 -0.63 -12.66
CA PHE A 183 7.73 -0.41 -13.40
C PHE A 183 7.89 -0.70 -14.89
N ARG A 184 9.08 -0.52 -15.46
CA ARG A 184 9.36 -0.91 -16.85
C ARG A 184 9.14 -2.38 -17.17
N ASP A 185 9.29 -3.25 -16.17
CA ASP A 185 9.10 -4.69 -16.32
C ASP A 185 7.66 -5.11 -15.99
N LEU A 186 6.98 -4.37 -15.09
CA LEU A 186 5.59 -4.62 -14.69
C LEU A 186 4.57 -4.08 -15.69
N TRP A 187 4.80 -2.89 -16.24
CA TRP A 187 3.80 -2.16 -17.00
C TRP A 187 3.41 -2.85 -18.32
N PRO A 188 4.34 -3.43 -19.10
CA PRO A 188 3.97 -4.24 -20.27
C PRO A 188 3.10 -5.45 -19.91
N LYS A 189 3.31 -6.06 -18.73
CA LYS A 189 2.46 -7.15 -18.25
C LYS A 189 1.06 -6.65 -17.90
N ILE A 190 0.93 -5.43 -17.38
CA ILE A 190 -0.37 -4.78 -17.12
C ILE A 190 -1.08 -4.46 -18.45
N GLU A 191 -0.37 -3.89 -19.44
CA GLU A 191 -0.90 -3.67 -20.80
C GLU A 191 -1.46 -4.97 -21.38
N GLN A 192 -0.67 -6.05 -21.31
CA GLN A 192 -1.08 -7.38 -21.77
C GLN A 192 -2.32 -7.89 -21.03
N TYR A 193 -2.37 -7.80 -19.71
CA TYR A 193 -3.52 -8.25 -18.92
C TYR A 193 -4.83 -7.56 -19.36
N PHE A 194 -4.78 -6.25 -19.62
CA PHE A 194 -5.95 -5.49 -20.05
C PHE A 194 -6.23 -5.61 -21.56
N ASN A 195 -5.38 -6.28 -22.33
CA ASN A 195 -5.43 -6.32 -23.80
C ASN A 195 -5.29 -4.93 -24.43
N ILE A 196 -4.39 -4.12 -23.90
CA ILE A 196 -3.97 -2.85 -24.49
C ILE A 196 -2.69 -3.13 -25.28
N PRO A 197 -2.61 -2.77 -26.58
CA PRO A 197 -1.38 -2.95 -27.35
C PRO A 197 -0.19 -2.28 -26.67
N HIS A 198 0.93 -3.01 -26.59
CA HIS A 198 2.17 -2.45 -26.05
C HIS A 198 2.59 -1.23 -26.87
N HIS A 199 3.09 -0.21 -26.18
CA HIS A 199 3.66 0.96 -26.82
C HIS A 199 4.95 1.38 -26.10
N GLU A 200 5.85 1.97 -26.86
CA GLU A 200 7.07 2.55 -26.31
C GLU A 200 6.74 3.78 -25.46
N GLN A 201 7.22 3.78 -24.22
CA GLN A 201 7.02 4.89 -23.29
C GLN A 201 7.99 6.02 -23.62
N ILE A 202 7.48 7.16 -24.07
CA ILE A 202 8.26 8.39 -24.14
C ILE A 202 8.17 9.03 -22.76
N LEU A 203 9.27 9.18 -22.02
CA LEU A 203 9.23 9.68 -20.65
C LEU A 203 10.13 10.89 -20.47
N ASN A 204 9.70 11.82 -19.62
CA ASN A 204 10.57 12.88 -19.14
C ASN A 204 11.28 12.40 -17.86
N GLU A 205 12.55 12.78 -17.71
CA GLU A 205 13.40 12.32 -16.61
C GLU A 205 12.78 12.57 -15.23
N ASN A 206 12.17 13.74 -15.03
CA ASN A 206 11.76 14.23 -13.71
C ASN A 206 10.25 14.47 -13.58
N GLU A 207 9.52 14.59 -14.69
CA GLU A 207 8.09 14.89 -14.69
C GLU A 207 7.26 13.81 -15.39
N PRO A 208 6.06 13.50 -14.89
CA PRO A 208 5.15 12.61 -15.59
C PRO A 208 4.53 13.32 -16.80
N GLN A 209 4.30 12.58 -17.89
CA GLN A 209 3.52 13.08 -19.02
C GLN A 209 2.03 13.29 -18.68
N ILE A 210 1.55 12.49 -17.74
CA ILE A 210 0.16 12.46 -17.31
C ILE A 210 0.09 12.39 -15.79
N LYS A 211 -0.72 13.28 -15.20
CA LYS A 211 -1.06 13.24 -13.77
C LYS A 211 -2.47 12.67 -13.64
N LEU A 212 -2.60 11.50 -13.02
CA LEU A 212 -3.89 10.82 -12.93
C LEU A 212 -4.93 11.67 -12.18
N ALA A 213 -4.50 12.41 -11.15
CA ALA A 213 -5.39 13.26 -10.37
C ALA A 213 -6.05 14.39 -11.19
N GLU A 214 -5.43 14.81 -12.29
CA GLU A 214 -5.95 15.84 -13.20
C GLU A 214 -6.66 15.22 -14.41
N TYR A 215 -6.13 14.11 -14.92
CA TYR A 215 -6.62 13.47 -16.14
C TYR A 215 -7.89 12.65 -15.91
N MET A 216 -7.91 11.80 -14.88
CA MET A 216 -9.00 10.84 -14.68
C MET A 216 -10.36 11.48 -14.39
N PRO A 217 -10.46 12.56 -13.59
CA PRO A 217 -11.75 13.23 -13.37
C PRO A 217 -12.40 13.77 -14.66
N LYS A 218 -11.58 14.16 -15.66
CA LYS A 218 -12.08 14.65 -16.96
C LYS A 218 -12.64 13.54 -17.86
N HIS A 219 -12.35 12.28 -17.54
CA HIS A 219 -12.79 11.09 -18.28
C HIS A 219 -13.82 10.27 -17.47
N LYS A 220 -14.43 10.85 -16.43
CA LYS A 220 -15.44 10.16 -15.60
C LYS A 220 -16.68 9.76 -16.41
N ASP A 221 -17.00 10.50 -17.46
CA ASP A 221 -18.08 10.17 -18.41
C ASP A 221 -17.83 8.84 -19.13
N VAL A 222 -16.57 8.52 -19.46
CA VAL A 222 -16.16 7.24 -20.06
C VAL A 222 -16.49 6.10 -19.11
N TRP A 223 -16.12 6.25 -17.83
CA TRP A 223 -16.44 5.26 -16.80
C TRP A 223 -17.95 5.02 -16.68
N ILE A 224 -18.76 6.09 -16.67
CA ILE A 224 -20.22 5.98 -16.60
C ILE A 224 -20.77 5.13 -17.75
N ARG A 225 -20.27 5.31 -18.98
CA ARG A 225 -20.69 4.49 -20.13
C ARG A 225 -20.33 3.02 -19.95
N ILE A 226 -19.12 2.72 -19.47
CA ILE A 226 -18.68 1.34 -19.20
C ILE A 226 -19.59 0.70 -18.14
N VAL A 227 -19.87 1.43 -17.05
CA VAL A 227 -20.73 0.95 -15.96
C VAL A 227 -22.13 0.58 -16.48
N GLN A 228 -22.72 1.43 -17.32
CA GLN A 228 -24.04 1.20 -17.89
C GLN A 228 -24.06 -0.01 -18.83
N ARG A 229 -23.03 -0.15 -19.68
CA ARG A 229 -22.92 -1.26 -20.65
C ARG A 229 -22.68 -2.60 -19.96
N GLU A 230 -21.79 -2.63 -18.98
CA GLU A 230 -21.27 -3.86 -18.36
C GLU A 230 -21.93 -4.19 -17.00
N ASN A 231 -22.88 -3.36 -16.53
CA ASN A 231 -23.57 -3.50 -15.24
C ASN A 231 -22.59 -3.60 -14.05
N LEU A 232 -21.73 -2.58 -13.92
CA LEU A 232 -20.66 -2.51 -12.90
C LEU A 232 -21.07 -1.72 -11.64
N ASP A 233 -20.23 -1.76 -10.61
CA ASP A 233 -20.34 -0.93 -9.41
C ASP A 233 -20.10 0.54 -9.77
N GLU A 234 -21.17 1.34 -9.77
CA GLU A 234 -21.15 2.79 -10.04
C GLU A 234 -20.14 3.54 -9.16
N LYS A 235 -19.84 3.04 -7.94
CA LYS A 235 -18.95 3.69 -6.98
C LYS A 235 -17.48 3.30 -7.16
N ALA A 236 -17.16 2.36 -8.06
CA ALA A 236 -15.78 1.87 -8.21
C ALA A 236 -14.78 2.99 -8.51
N PHE A 237 -15.16 3.95 -9.38
CA PHE A 237 -14.33 5.12 -9.69
C PHE A 237 -13.97 5.95 -8.45
N ASP A 238 -14.87 6.05 -7.48
CA ASP A 238 -14.65 6.82 -6.26
C ASP A 238 -13.76 6.09 -5.24
N HIS A 239 -13.41 4.82 -5.49
CA HIS A 239 -12.43 4.05 -4.71
C HIS A 239 -11.00 4.22 -5.21
N ALA A 240 -10.79 4.85 -6.38
CA ALA A 240 -9.47 5.22 -6.86
C ALA A 240 -8.88 6.37 -6.03
N THR A 241 -7.57 6.33 -5.84
CA THR A 241 -6.80 7.39 -5.21
C THR A 241 -5.71 7.88 -6.14
N TRP A 242 -6.13 8.65 -7.14
CA TRP A 242 -5.29 9.15 -8.23
C TRP A 242 -4.05 9.90 -7.72
N ALA A 243 -4.25 10.89 -6.85
CA ALA A 243 -3.14 11.68 -6.28
C ALA A 243 -2.17 10.85 -5.43
N PHE A 244 -2.63 9.75 -4.84
CA PHE A 244 -1.75 8.83 -4.11
C PHE A 244 -0.84 8.06 -5.07
N VAL A 245 -1.35 7.59 -6.21
CA VAL A 245 -0.54 6.94 -7.25
C VAL A 245 0.46 7.94 -7.84
N ASP A 246 0.02 9.15 -8.19
CA ASP A 246 0.90 10.23 -8.65
C ASP A 246 2.03 10.49 -7.63
N GLY A 247 1.70 10.54 -6.33
CA GLY A 247 2.69 10.69 -5.26
C GLY A 247 3.67 9.52 -5.13
N CYS A 248 3.21 8.27 -5.29
CA CYS A 248 4.06 7.07 -5.28
C CYS A 248 5.05 7.05 -6.45
N LEU A 249 4.66 7.62 -7.59
CA LEU A 249 5.43 7.65 -8.84
C LEU A 249 6.22 8.94 -9.04
N LYS A 250 6.19 9.87 -8.07
CA LYS A 250 6.99 11.10 -8.10
C LYS A 250 8.47 10.85 -7.77
N SER A 251 8.76 9.92 -6.86
CA SER A 251 10.12 9.75 -6.32
C SER A 251 10.98 8.83 -7.18
N ALA A 252 12.21 9.30 -7.41
CA ALA A 252 13.27 8.61 -8.14
C ALA A 252 14.09 7.61 -7.31
N ASN A 253 14.00 7.67 -5.97
CA ASN A 253 14.86 6.88 -5.10
C ASN A 253 14.37 5.45 -5.04
N ASP A 254 15.28 4.48 -5.20
CA ASP A 254 15.01 3.06 -4.95
C ASP A 254 14.42 2.84 -3.55
N ARG A 255 13.61 1.78 -3.40
CA ARG A 255 12.87 1.51 -2.16
C ARG A 255 12.71 0.02 -1.96
N HIS A 256 13.44 -0.55 -1.02
CA HIS A 256 13.24 -1.94 -0.63
C HIS A 256 13.68 -2.17 0.80
N GLY A 257 12.96 -3.04 1.50
CA GLY A 257 13.28 -3.46 2.87
C GLY A 257 14.12 -4.72 2.88
N ASP A 258 14.99 -4.83 3.88
CA ASP A 258 15.65 -6.10 4.20
C ASP A 258 14.63 -7.07 4.81
N LEU A 259 14.57 -8.29 4.27
CA LEU A 259 13.72 -9.38 4.79
C LEU A 259 14.53 -10.40 5.59
N SER A 260 15.84 -10.20 5.77
CA SER A 260 16.73 -11.16 6.44
C SER A 260 16.28 -11.43 7.88
N LYS A 261 15.69 -10.45 8.56
CA LYS A 261 15.11 -10.66 9.89
C LYS A 261 13.97 -11.67 9.88
N ALA A 262 13.00 -11.51 8.98
CA ALA A 262 11.90 -12.46 8.81
C ALA A 262 12.42 -13.86 8.46
N HIS A 263 13.42 -13.95 7.58
CA HIS A 263 14.06 -15.21 7.20
C HIS A 263 14.69 -15.93 8.40
N ARG A 264 15.37 -15.21 9.30
CA ARG A 264 15.95 -15.78 10.53
C ARG A 264 14.91 -16.39 11.47
N PHE A 265 13.66 -15.90 11.44
CA PHE A 265 12.55 -16.48 12.21
C PHE A 265 11.82 -17.60 11.46
N GLY A 266 12.20 -17.89 10.21
CA GLY A 266 11.68 -19.01 9.41
C GLY A 266 10.62 -18.61 8.36
N TRP A 267 10.34 -17.33 8.15
CA TRP A 267 9.50 -16.90 7.04
C TRP A 267 10.29 -16.94 5.74
N THR A 268 9.90 -17.78 4.79
CA THR A 268 10.57 -17.92 3.49
C THR A 268 9.60 -17.81 2.31
N THR A 269 8.34 -17.49 2.59
CA THR A 269 7.31 -17.29 1.57
C THR A 269 7.67 -16.10 0.70
N GLN A 270 7.60 -16.31 -0.61
CA GLN A 270 7.73 -15.28 -1.64
C GLN A 270 6.44 -15.22 -2.46
N ALA A 271 6.20 -14.08 -3.09
CA ALA A 271 5.13 -13.88 -4.06
C ALA A 271 5.69 -13.15 -5.28
N ASP A 272 5.22 -13.48 -6.48
CA ASP A 272 5.50 -12.65 -7.66
C ASP A 272 4.63 -11.39 -7.61
N THR A 273 5.25 -10.24 -7.80
CA THR A 273 4.56 -8.96 -7.72
C THR A 273 3.52 -8.78 -8.82
N PHE A 274 3.76 -9.26 -10.04
CA PHE A 274 2.76 -9.20 -11.10
C PHE A 274 1.59 -10.15 -10.86
N ASP A 275 1.84 -11.37 -10.36
CA ASP A 275 0.76 -12.28 -9.96
C ASP A 275 -0.14 -11.63 -8.91
N GLY A 276 0.44 -10.86 -7.97
CA GLY A 276 -0.32 -10.04 -7.02
C GLY A 276 -1.23 -9.02 -7.71
N PHE A 277 -0.74 -8.34 -8.76
CA PHE A 277 -1.56 -7.43 -9.56
C PHE A 277 -2.68 -8.16 -10.31
N ALA A 278 -2.35 -9.26 -11.01
CA ALA A 278 -3.31 -10.06 -11.76
C ALA A 278 -4.44 -10.57 -10.85
N GLN A 279 -4.10 -11.14 -9.69
CA GLN A 279 -5.08 -11.58 -8.69
C GLN A 279 -5.97 -10.43 -8.19
N CYS A 280 -5.41 -9.24 -8.00
CA CYS A 280 -6.20 -8.06 -7.65
C CYS A 280 -7.16 -7.67 -8.76
N PHE A 281 -6.70 -7.68 -10.02
CA PHE A 281 -7.54 -7.35 -11.16
C PHE A 281 -8.67 -8.38 -11.34
N ASP A 282 -8.37 -9.68 -11.22
CA ASP A 282 -9.39 -10.74 -11.23
C ASP A 282 -10.40 -10.53 -10.10
N ARG A 283 -9.93 -10.16 -8.91
CA ARG A 283 -10.83 -9.86 -7.80
C ARG A 283 -11.69 -8.63 -8.08
N LEU A 284 -11.18 -7.60 -8.75
CA LEU A 284 -11.97 -6.44 -9.17
C LEU A 284 -13.04 -6.82 -10.19
N LYS A 285 -12.75 -7.71 -11.14
CA LYS A 285 -13.74 -8.28 -12.07
C LYS A 285 -14.86 -8.99 -11.32
N GLN A 286 -14.53 -9.87 -10.38
CA GLN A 286 -15.50 -10.58 -9.54
C GLN A 286 -16.38 -9.62 -8.72
N LEU A 287 -15.82 -8.50 -8.26
CA LEU A 287 -16.53 -7.46 -7.53
C LEU A 287 -17.30 -6.49 -8.43
N LYS A 288 -17.30 -6.72 -9.75
CA LYS A 288 -17.85 -5.84 -10.77
C LYS A 288 -17.32 -4.41 -10.70
N MET A 289 -16.07 -4.24 -10.27
CA MET A 289 -15.41 -2.93 -10.20
C MET A 289 -14.66 -2.59 -11.49
N ILE A 290 -14.44 -3.56 -12.37
CA ILE A 290 -13.95 -3.41 -13.75
C ILE A 290 -14.63 -4.49 -14.63
N PRO A 291 -14.68 -4.33 -15.97
CA PRO A 291 -15.19 -5.34 -16.90
C PRO A 291 -14.40 -6.65 -16.86
N SER A 292 -15.05 -7.76 -17.21
CA SER A 292 -14.42 -9.09 -17.30
C SER A 292 -13.41 -9.20 -18.44
#